data_AF-A0A930PDI3-F1
#
_entry.id   AF-A0A930PDI3-F1
#
_cell.length_a   1.000
_cell.length_b   1.000
_cell.length_c   1.000
_cell.angle_alpha   90.00
_cell.angle_beta   90.00
_cell.angle_gamma   90.00
#
_symmetry.space_group_name_H-M   'P 1'
#
loop_
_entity.id
_entity.type
_entity.pdbx_description
1 polymer ?
#
loop_
_entity_poly.entity_id
_entity_poly.type
_entity_poly.pdbx_seq_one_letter_code
_entity_poly.pdbx_strand_id
1 'polypeptide(L)' 'MIQDELFALQDTEYASFQSKLMPTVPKESIIGVRVPQLRKLAKKLGKSKEAQEFLLALPHDYYDENMLHSLL' A
#
# COMPACT_ATOMS: atom_id res chain seq x y z
N MET A 1 9.71 8.60 -0.93
CA MET A 1 9.75 7.14 -1.10
C MET A 1 8.31 6.66 -1.26
N ILE A 2 8.06 5.47 -1.84
CA ILE A 2 6.68 5.00 -2.09
C ILE A 2 5.86 4.90 -0.80
N GLN A 3 6.51 4.54 0.32
CA GLN A 3 5.92 4.58 1.65
C GLN A 3 5.34 5.95 2.01
N ASP A 4 6.07 7.05 1.78
CA ASP A 4 5.59 8.40 2.09
C ASP A 4 4.29 8.73 1.35
N GLU A 5 4.17 8.31 0.09
CA GLU A 5 2.94 8.53 -0.67
C GLU A 5 1.78 7.67 -0.16
N LEU A 6 2.06 6.44 0.30
CA LEU A 6 1.04 5.60 0.94
C LEU A 6 0.55 6.22 2.25
N PHE A 7 1.47 6.70 3.08
CA PHE A 7 1.14 7.41 4.32
C PHE A 7 0.39 8.72 4.08
N ALA A 8 0.71 9.46 3.02
CA ALA A 8 -0.03 10.66 2.64
C ALA A 8 -1.48 10.36 2.21
N LEU A 9 -1.76 9.13 1.77
CA LEU A 9 -3.08 8.65 1.36
C LEU A 9 -3.79 7.84 2.46
N GLN A 10 -3.24 7.85 3.68
CA GLN A 10 -3.80 7.13 4.83
C GLN A 10 -5.24 7.57 5.14
N ASP A 11 -6.12 6.59 5.25
CA ASP A 11 -7.48 6.75 5.75
C ASP A 11 -7.66 5.82 6.96
N THR A 12 -7.62 6.41 8.16
CA THR A 12 -7.69 5.67 9.42
C THR A 12 -9.04 5.00 9.66
N GLU A 13 -10.13 5.57 9.13
CA GLU A 13 -11.45 4.94 9.21
C GLU A 13 -11.50 3.71 8.31
N TYR A 14 -10.92 3.80 7.11
CA TYR A 14 -10.80 2.67 6.21
C TYR A 14 -9.85 1.59 6.74
N ALA A 15 -8.72 1.97 7.36
CA ALA A 15 -7.82 1.04 8.02
C ALA A 15 -8.54 0.25 9.13
N SER A 16 -9.33 0.95 9.95
CA SER A 16 -10.15 0.32 11.00
C SER A 16 -11.16 -0.67 10.42
N PHE A 17 -11.83 -0.29 9.32
CA PHE A 17 -12.75 -1.18 8.59
C PHE A 17 -12.04 -2.41 7.99
N GLN A 18 -10.89 -2.22 7.34
CA GLN A 18 -10.08 -3.31 6.78
C GLN A 18 -9.55 -4.26 7.86
N SER A 19 -9.10 -3.73 9.00
CA SER A 19 -8.62 -4.57 10.11
C SER A 19 -9.70 -5.53 10.64
N LYS A 20 -10.97 -5.13 10.59
CA LYS A 20 -12.11 -5.98 10.98
C LYS A 20 -12.39 -7.08 9.95
N LEU A 21 -12.08 -6.84 8.68
CA LEU A 21 -12.22 -7.83 7.61
C LEU A 21 -11.06 -8.84 7.59
N MET A 22 -9.89 -8.43 8.08
CA MET A 22 -8.65 -9.20 8.05
C MET A 22 -8.07 -9.39 9.45
N PRO A 23 -8.65 -10.26 10.29
CA PRO A 23 -8.20 -10.46 11.68
C PRO A 23 -6.79 -11.05 11.80
N THR A 24 -6.25 -11.62 10.72
CA THR A 24 -4.89 -12.19 10.68
C THR A 24 -3.80 -11.16 10.41
N VAL A 25 -4.16 -9.94 9.99
CA VAL A 25 -3.21 -8.88 9.68
C VAL A 25 -3.20 -7.87 10.84
N PRO A 26 -2.03 -7.52 11.40
CA PRO A 26 -1.94 -6.51 12.45
C PRO A 26 -2.50 -5.18 11.96
N LYS A 27 -3.37 -4.53 12.75
CA LYS A 27 -3.91 -3.21 12.40
C LYS A 27 -2.82 -2.17 12.12
N GLU A 28 -1.66 -2.34 12.76
CA GLU A 28 -0.52 -1.43 12.68
C GLU A 28 0.20 -1.54 11.32
N SER A 29 0.07 -2.69 10.66
CA SER A 29 0.55 -2.91 9.29
C SER A 29 -0.45 -2.44 8.22
N ILE A 30 -1.63 -1.94 8.60
CA ILE A 30 -2.64 -1.43 7.68
C ILE A 30 -2.59 0.10 7.72
N ILE A 31 -2.10 0.71 6.65
CA ILE A 31 -2.13 2.16 6.46
C ILE A 31 -3.56 2.61 6.16
N GLY A 32 -4.29 1.82 5.38
CA GLY A 32 -5.67 2.09 5.00
C GLY A 32 -5.76 2.95 3.75
N VAL A 33 -5.11 2.54 2.67
CA VAL A 33 -5.17 3.26 1.40
C VAL A 33 -6.30 2.69 0.54
N ARG A 34 -7.18 3.57 0.06
CA ARG A 34 -8.28 3.17 -0.83
C ARG A 34 -7.72 2.62 -2.16
N VAL A 35 -8.27 1.50 -2.64
CA VAL A 35 -7.85 0.86 -3.92
C VAL A 35 -7.81 1.84 -5.11
N PRO A 36 -8.75 2.78 -5.31
CA PRO A 36 -8.64 3.76 -6.38
C PRO A 36 -7.40 4.67 -6.29
N GLN A 37 -6.94 5.00 -5.08
CA GLN A 37 -5.73 5.79 -4.87
C GLN A 37 -4.48 4.94 -5.13
N LEU A 38 -4.45 3.69 -4.66
CA LEU A 38 -3.39 2.74 -4.99
C LEU A 38 -3.24 2.56 -6.51
N ARG A 39 -4.36 2.42 -7.24
CA ARG A 39 -4.33 2.32 -8.72
C ARG A 39 -3.78 3.58 -9.39
N LYS A 40 -4.11 4.77 -8.86
CA LYS A 40 -3.53 6.04 -9.35
C LYS A 40 -2.03 6.08 -9.10
N LEU A 41 -1.59 5.67 -7.91
CA LEU A 41 -0.18 5.59 -7.54
C LEU A 41 0.58 4.62 -8.44
N ALA A 42 0.07 3.39 -8.60
CA ALA A 42 0.65 2.38 -9.48
C ALA A 42 0.75 2.88 -10.93
N LYS A 43 -0.27 3.58 -11.44
CA LYS A 43 -0.23 4.18 -12.78
C LYS A 43 0.79 5.32 -12.89
N LYS A 44 0.97 6.12 -11.85
CA LYS A 44 1.98 7.20 -11.77
C LYS A 44 3.39 6.62 -11.75
N LEU A 45 3.60 5.56 -10.99
CA LEU A 45 4.85 4.81 -10.88
C LEU A 45 5.17 4.06 -12.18
N GLY A 46 4.17 3.48 -12.85
CA GLY A 46 4.32 2.82 -14.15
C GLY A 46 5.48 1.81 -14.17
N LYS A 47 6.31 1.87 -15.21
CA LYS A 47 7.55 1.08 -15.32
C LYS A 47 8.80 1.89 -14.92
N SER A 48 8.65 2.79 -13.96
CA SER A 48 9.79 3.54 -13.43
C SER A 48 10.78 2.62 -12.73
N LYS A 49 12.02 3.10 -12.58
CA LYS A 49 13.06 2.41 -11.82
C LYS A 49 12.66 2.25 -10.34
N GLU A 50 11.98 3.25 -9.78
CA GLU A 50 11.45 3.22 -8.41
C GLU A 50 10.43 2.09 -8.20
N ALA A 51 9.54 1.86 -9.17
CA ALA A 51 8.61 0.73 -9.13
C ALA A 51 9.36 -0.61 -9.12
N GLN A 52 10.39 -0.77 -9.93
CA GLN A 52 11.21 -1.99 -9.96
C GLN A 52 11.97 -2.20 -8.65
N GLU A 53 12.55 -1.14 -8.10
CA GLU A 53 13.24 -1.19 -6.80
C GLU A 53 12.28 -1.58 -5.68
N PHE A 54 11.03 -1.09 -5.72
CA PHE A 54 9.98 -1.49 -4.78
C PHE A 54 9.55 -2.95 -4.93
N LEU A 55 9.42 -3.45 -6.16
CA LEU A 55 9.11 -4.87 -6.40
C LEU A 55 10.23 -5.80 -5.88
N LEU A 56 11.47 -5.33 -5.86
CA LEU A 56 12.63 -6.06 -5.33
C LEU A 56 12.81 -5.89 -3.80
N ALA A 57 12.24 -4.84 -3.21
CA ALA A 57 12.30 -4.55 -1.79
C ALA A 57 11.31 -5.43 -0.99
N LEU A 58 11.66 -6.71 -0.84
CA LEU A 58 10.91 -7.69 -0.03
C LEU A 58 11.69 -8.06 1.23
N PRO A 59 11.02 -8.32 2.37
CA PRO A 59 9.57 -8.27 2.59
C PRO A 59 9.02 -6.84 2.79
N HIS A 60 7.75 -6.63 2.47
CA HIS A 60 7.03 -5.39 2.75
C HIS A 60 6.56 -5.34 4.20
N ASP A 61 6.63 -4.15 4.81
CA ASP A 61 6.22 -3.92 6.21
C ASP A 61 4.70 -3.73 6.33
N TYR A 62 4.07 -3.16 5.30
CA TYR A 62 2.65 -2.82 5.32
C TYR A 62 1.81 -3.66 4.35
N TYR A 63 0.55 -3.89 4.71
CA TYR A 63 -0.42 -4.56 3.84
C TYR A 63 -0.68 -3.76 2.56
N ASP A 64 -0.78 -2.43 2.66
CA ASP A 64 -1.01 -1.56 1.51
C ASP A 64 0.16 -1.58 0.50
N GLU A 65 1.39 -1.85 0.96
CA GLU A 65 2.55 -2.08 0.09
C GLU A 65 2.41 -3.38 -0.69
N ASN A 66 1.96 -4.46 -0.02
CA ASN A 66 1.67 -5.73 -0.70
C ASN A 66 0.55 -5.57 -1.73
N MET A 67 -0.46 -4.74 -1.43
CA MET A 67 -1.51 -4.37 -2.38
C MET A 67 -0.97 -3.56 -3.55
N LEU A 68 -0.09 -2.59 -3.29
CA LEU A 68 0.56 -1.81 -4.34
C LEU A 68 1.44 -2.68 -5.23
N HIS A 69 2.21 -3.59 -4.65
CA HIS A 69 3.05 -4.56 -5.36
C HIS A 69 2.22 -5.40 -6.32
N SER A 70 1.02 -5.82 -5.89
CA SER A 70 0.09 -6.59 -6.74
C SER A 70 -0.51 -5.77 -7.90
N LEU A 71 -0.45 -4.43 -7.83
CA LEU A 71 -1.00 -3.50 -8.82
C LEU A 71 0.06 -2.91 -9.77
N LEU A 72 1.34 -2.98 -9.40
CA LEU A 72 2.49 -2.56 -10.20
C LEU A 72 2.90 -3.65 -11.20
#